data_AF-A0A6P0I349-F1
#
_entry.id   AF-A0A6P0I349-F1
#
_cell.length_a   1.000
_cell.length_b   1.000
_cell.length_c   1.000
_cell.angle_alpha   90.00
_cell.angle_beta   90.00
_cell.angle_gamma   90.00
#
_symmetry.space_group_name_H-M   'P 1'
#
loop_
_entity.id
_entity.type
_entity.pdbx_description
1 polymer ?
#
loop_
_entity_poly.entity_id
_entity_poly.type
_entity_poly.pdbx_seq_one_letter_code
_entity_poly.pdbx_strand_id
1 'polypeptide(L)'
;MDYQQFTQQLPTLYQNWGNNSLQLKSYQWPKTLTSEPNINTLNLMQLLNHAVEHTEIDEIYCEIGTTQGLTLIGALSTHPEKMAYAVNNFSNFDSTGELQQELLENLQQFNLESQVFFCDQDVEEFLLELRDVETENNIGVYLYNGSPDYRSVLLGLMLIKPFLAKEALVVINNA
;
A
#
# COMPACT_ATOMS: atom_id res chain seq x y z
N MET A 1 -1.66 -1.73 15.21
CA MET A 1 -0.46 -2.16 14.50
C MET A 1 0.51 -2.62 15.55
N ASP A 2 0.73 -3.92 15.70
CA ASP A 2 1.75 -4.45 16.60
C ASP A 2 3.15 -4.22 16.00
N TYR A 3 3.65 -2.99 16.16
CA TYR A 3 4.94 -2.59 15.62
C TYR A 3 6.11 -3.38 16.24
N GLN A 4 5.92 -3.94 17.44
CA GLN A 4 6.94 -4.74 18.13
C GLN A 4 7.09 -6.11 17.46
N GLN A 5 5.98 -6.82 17.22
CA GLN A 5 5.99 -8.08 16.47
C GLN A 5 6.47 -7.86 15.04
N PHE A 6 5.98 -6.80 14.37
CA PHE A 6 6.43 -6.43 13.03
C PHE A 6 7.96 -6.28 12.97
N THR A 7 8.54 -5.43 13.82
CA THR A 7 9.99 -5.18 13.80
C THR A 7 10.82 -6.39 14.21
N GLN A 8 10.34 -7.20 15.15
CA GLN A 8 11.03 -8.42 15.58
C GLN A 8 11.09 -9.48 14.48
N GLN A 9 10.01 -9.64 13.72
CA GLN A 9 9.88 -10.71 12.73
C GLN A 9 10.38 -10.31 11.34
N LEU A 10 10.33 -9.02 10.98
CA LEU A 10 10.68 -8.54 9.65
C LEU A 10 12.06 -9.03 9.13
N PRO A 11 13.16 -9.00 9.91
CA PRO A 11 14.46 -9.49 9.45
C PRO A 11 14.46 -10.98 9.08
N THR A 12 13.53 -11.76 9.64
CA THR A 12 13.46 -13.20 9.39
C THR A 12 12.95 -13.52 7.98
N LEU A 13 12.31 -12.57 7.30
CA LEU A 13 11.79 -12.72 5.94
C LEU A 13 12.85 -12.53 4.84
N TYR A 14 13.97 -11.90 5.19
CA TYR A 14 14.99 -11.49 4.22
C TYR A 14 16.34 -12.17 4.44
N GLN A 15 17.06 -12.41 3.35
CA GLN A 15 18.48 -12.67 3.33
C GLN A 15 19.24 -11.34 3.29
N ASN A 16 20.44 -11.32 3.89
CA ASN A 16 21.32 -10.16 3.92
C ASN A 16 20.66 -8.89 4.52
N TRP A 17 19.78 -9.06 5.52
CA TRP A 17 19.13 -7.95 6.21
C TRP A 17 20.11 -6.82 6.58
N GLY A 18 19.73 -5.57 6.30
CA GLY A 18 20.56 -4.39 6.55
C GLY A 18 21.70 -4.14 5.54
N ASN A 19 21.80 -4.93 4.47
CA ASN A 19 22.78 -4.74 3.40
C ASN A 19 22.13 -4.40 2.06
N ASN A 20 22.90 -3.81 1.14
CA ASN A 20 22.44 -3.49 -0.22
C ASN A 20 22.06 -4.71 -1.06
N SER A 21 22.48 -5.92 -0.65
CA SER A 21 22.13 -7.20 -1.28
C SER A 21 20.91 -7.86 -0.63
N LEU A 22 19.99 -7.07 -0.07
CA LEU A 22 18.73 -7.52 0.53
C LEU A 22 17.89 -8.30 -0.47
N GLN A 23 17.49 -9.51 -0.10
CA GLN A 23 16.64 -10.36 -0.93
C GLN A 23 15.63 -11.13 -0.09
N LEU A 24 14.53 -11.54 -0.70
CA LEU A 24 13.54 -12.40 -0.05
C LEU A 24 14.09 -13.81 0.17
N LYS A 25 13.82 -14.41 1.33
CA LYS A 25 14.13 -15.84 1.56
C LYS A 25 13.24 -16.76 0.72
N SER A 26 11.99 -16.37 0.55
CA SER A 26 10.99 -17.09 -0.24
C SER A 26 9.86 -16.13 -0.59
N TYR A 27 9.27 -16.28 -1.76
CA TYR A 27 7.95 -15.73 -2.06
C TYR A 27 7.15 -16.72 -2.89
N GLN A 28 5.84 -16.77 -2.66
CA GLN A 28 4.90 -17.53 -3.48
C GLN A 28 3.75 -16.60 -3.83
N TRP A 29 3.83 -15.96 -5.00
CA TRP A 29 2.69 -15.21 -5.52
C TRP A 29 1.83 -16.19 -6.31
N PRO A 30 0.57 -16.42 -5.91
CA PRO A 30 -0.23 -17.55 -6.41
C PRO A 30 -0.64 -17.44 -7.88
N LYS A 31 -0.38 -16.30 -8.54
CA LYS A 31 -0.79 -16.03 -9.92
C LYS A 31 0.25 -15.17 -10.65
N THR A 32 0.28 -15.29 -11.97
CA THR A 32 1.07 -14.44 -12.87
C THR A 32 0.52 -13.01 -12.86
N LEU A 33 1.37 -12.05 -12.54
CA LEU A 33 1.09 -10.62 -12.66
C LEU A 33 1.21 -10.20 -14.13
N THR A 34 0.52 -9.12 -14.53
CA THR A 34 0.65 -8.57 -15.90
C THR A 34 2.08 -8.10 -16.19
N SER A 35 2.76 -7.59 -15.17
CA SER A 35 4.18 -7.22 -15.20
C SER A 35 4.96 -7.96 -14.11
N GLU A 36 6.16 -8.44 -14.44
CA GLU A 36 7.04 -9.04 -13.43
C GLU A 36 7.61 -7.95 -12.52
N PRO A 37 7.37 -8.02 -11.20
CA PRO A 37 7.92 -7.05 -10.26
C PRO A 37 9.44 -7.17 -10.21
N ASN A 38 10.13 -6.03 -10.24
CA ASN A 38 11.56 -6.00 -9.99
C ASN A 38 11.85 -6.31 -8.51
N ILE A 39 13.13 -6.49 -8.18
CA ILE A 39 13.54 -6.89 -6.82
C ILE A 39 13.15 -5.88 -5.72
N ASN A 40 13.13 -4.59 -6.02
CA ASN A 40 12.71 -3.57 -5.06
C ASN A 40 11.20 -3.64 -4.81
N THR A 41 10.42 -3.81 -5.88
CA THR A 41 8.96 -4.03 -5.78
C THR A 41 8.66 -5.29 -4.99
N LEU A 42 9.36 -6.40 -5.26
CA LEU A 42 9.22 -7.64 -4.49
C LEU A 42 9.53 -7.45 -3.00
N ASN A 43 10.63 -6.78 -2.68
CA ASN A 43 11.00 -6.50 -1.29
C ASN A 43 9.97 -5.62 -0.59
N LEU A 44 9.42 -4.61 -1.28
CA LEU A 44 8.37 -3.74 -0.77
C LEU A 44 7.05 -4.48 -0.59
N MET A 45 6.65 -5.33 -1.55
CA MET A 45 5.46 -6.19 -1.43
C MET A 45 5.52 -7.06 -0.19
N GLN A 46 6.66 -7.72 0.08
CA GLN A 46 6.82 -8.54 1.28
C GLN A 46 6.78 -7.70 2.57
N LEU A 47 7.39 -6.52 2.56
CA LEU A 47 7.39 -5.61 3.72
C LEU A 47 5.96 -5.19 4.07
N LEU A 48 5.19 -4.80 3.05
CA LEU A 48 3.80 -4.36 3.22
C LEU A 48 2.90 -5.53 3.62
N ASN A 49 3.09 -6.71 3.02
CA ASN A 49 2.36 -7.91 3.42
C ASN A 49 2.57 -8.23 4.91
N HIS A 50 3.82 -8.18 5.36
CA HIS A 50 4.14 -8.37 6.78
C HIS A 50 3.59 -7.24 7.65
N ALA A 51 3.62 -6.00 7.19
CA ALA A 51 3.05 -4.87 7.92
C ALA A 51 1.53 -5.00 8.09
N VAL A 52 0.82 -5.38 7.03
CA VAL A 52 -0.64 -5.57 7.03
C VAL A 52 -1.05 -6.70 7.98
N GLU A 53 -0.27 -7.78 8.07
CA GLU A 53 -0.51 -8.87 9.03
C GLU A 53 -0.65 -8.36 10.47
N HIS A 54 0.16 -7.36 10.85
CA HIS A 54 0.21 -6.81 12.20
C HIS A 54 -0.73 -5.63 12.45
N THR A 55 -1.57 -5.26 11.49
CA THR A 55 -2.62 -4.24 11.71
C THR A 55 -3.69 -4.73 12.70
N GLU A 56 -4.28 -3.84 13.47
CA GLU A 56 -5.42 -4.19 14.33
C GLU A 56 -6.69 -4.48 13.50
N ILE A 57 -7.75 -4.94 14.16
CA ILE A 57 -9.05 -5.23 13.56
C ILE A 57 -9.77 -3.97 13.03
N ASP A 58 -9.52 -2.82 13.66
CA ASP A 58 -10.08 -1.51 13.33
C ASP A 58 -9.13 -0.64 12.49
N GLU A 59 -8.01 -1.22 12.06
CA GLU A 59 -7.02 -0.54 11.23
C GLU A 59 -7.13 -0.93 9.76
N ILE A 60 -6.90 0.06 8.90
CA ILE A 60 -6.91 -0.11 7.44
C ILE A 60 -5.53 0.17 6.84
N TYR A 61 -5.21 -0.51 5.74
CA TYR A 61 -4.07 -0.17 4.88
C TYR A 61 -4.46 1.01 3.98
N CYS A 62 -3.56 1.98 3.76
CA CYS A 62 -3.79 3.06 2.81
C CYS A 62 -2.59 3.21 1.88
N GLU A 63 -2.83 3.11 0.58
CA GLU A 63 -1.82 3.27 -0.47
C GLU A 63 -2.14 4.49 -1.33
N ILE A 64 -1.17 5.40 -1.43
CA ILE A 64 -1.19 6.52 -2.35
C ILE A 64 -0.30 6.20 -3.55
N GLY A 65 -0.81 6.35 -4.77
CA GLY A 65 -0.05 6.06 -5.99
C GLY A 65 -0.09 4.58 -6.35
N THR A 66 -1.31 4.05 -6.48
CA THR A 66 -1.57 2.69 -6.96
C THR A 66 -1.56 2.68 -8.49
N THR A 67 -0.43 2.27 -9.08
CA THR A 67 -0.28 2.09 -10.54
C THR A 67 -1.02 0.83 -11.00
N GLN A 68 -0.31 -0.24 -11.37
CA GLN A 68 -0.90 -1.53 -11.76
C GLN A 68 -1.32 -2.38 -10.53
N GLY A 69 -1.16 -1.87 -9.31
CA GLY A 69 -1.60 -2.51 -8.08
C GLY A 69 -0.67 -3.58 -7.50
N LEU A 70 0.58 -3.68 -7.97
CA LEU A 70 1.52 -4.73 -7.50
C LEU A 70 1.76 -4.70 -5.99
N THR A 71 2.02 -3.52 -5.43
CA THR A 71 2.24 -3.30 -3.99
C THR A 71 0.98 -3.60 -3.18
N LEU A 72 -0.18 -3.18 -3.67
CA LEU A 72 -1.49 -3.45 -3.08
C LEU A 72 -1.83 -4.94 -3.05
N ILE A 73 -1.59 -5.66 -4.16
CA ILE A 73 -1.74 -7.11 -4.24
C ILE A 73 -0.79 -7.81 -3.28
N GLY A 74 0.48 -7.41 -3.29
CA GLY A 74 1.49 -7.94 -2.37
C GLY A 74 1.03 -7.80 -0.93
N ALA A 75 0.58 -6.60 -0.55
CA ALA A 75 0.13 -6.27 0.79
C ALA A 75 -1.05 -7.14 1.26
N LEU A 76 -2.03 -7.43 0.40
CA LEU A 76 -3.30 -8.07 0.79
C LEU A 76 -3.42 -9.57 0.47
N SER A 77 -2.57 -10.12 -0.38
CA SER A 77 -2.74 -11.47 -0.97
C SER A 77 -2.93 -12.64 0.01
N THR A 78 -2.51 -12.50 1.27
CA THR A 78 -2.63 -13.52 2.33
C THR A 78 -3.58 -13.13 3.46
N HIS A 79 -4.25 -11.97 3.35
CA HIS A 79 -4.96 -11.33 4.46
C HIS A 79 -6.39 -10.95 4.06
N PRO A 80 -7.27 -11.94 3.78
CA PRO A 80 -8.61 -11.71 3.22
C PRO A 80 -9.55 -10.90 4.10
N GLU A 81 -9.23 -10.74 5.38
CA GLU A 81 -9.96 -9.94 6.36
C GLU A 81 -9.54 -8.47 6.41
N LYS A 82 -8.44 -8.10 5.74
CA LYS A 82 -7.88 -6.75 5.78
C LYS A 82 -8.43 -5.91 4.65
N MET A 83 -8.70 -4.65 4.97
CA MET A 83 -9.24 -3.68 4.03
C MET A 83 -8.14 -2.68 3.63
N ALA A 84 -8.31 -2.05 2.47
CA ALA A 84 -7.40 -1.01 2.00
C ALA A 84 -8.10 0.16 1.32
N TYR A 85 -7.57 1.35 1.51
CA TYR A 85 -7.76 2.48 0.60
C TYR A 85 -6.68 2.46 -0.47
N ALA A 86 -7.09 2.57 -1.73
CA ALA A 86 -6.21 2.69 -2.89
C ALA A 86 -6.50 4.02 -3.58
N VAL A 87 -5.59 4.99 -3.49
CA VAL A 87 -5.81 6.35 -3.98
C VAL A 87 -4.85 6.62 -5.13
N ASN A 88 -5.39 6.96 -6.29
CA ASN A 88 -4.60 7.39 -7.43
C ASN A 88 -5.45 8.32 -8.31
N ASN A 89 -4.82 9.33 -8.90
CA ASN A 89 -5.48 10.18 -9.88
C ASN A 89 -4.99 9.83 -11.28
N PHE A 90 -5.79 9.09 -12.05
CA PHE A 90 -5.42 8.68 -13.40
C PHE A 90 -5.59 9.79 -14.45
N SER A 91 -6.35 10.85 -14.14
CA SER A 91 -6.73 11.90 -15.11
C SER A 91 -5.56 12.63 -15.77
N ASN A 92 -4.39 12.67 -15.12
CA ASN A 92 -3.22 13.40 -15.59
C ASN A 92 -2.34 12.61 -16.58
N PHE A 93 -2.49 11.28 -16.66
CA PHE A 93 -1.57 10.44 -17.44
C PHE A 93 -2.19 9.22 -18.11
N ASP A 94 -3.45 8.89 -17.80
CA ASP A 94 -4.18 7.77 -18.41
C ASP A 94 -5.32 8.29 -19.30
N SER A 95 -4.96 8.87 -20.45
CA SER A 95 -5.95 9.44 -21.37
C SER A 95 -6.85 8.40 -22.05
N THR A 96 -6.46 7.12 -22.03
CA THR A 96 -7.21 5.99 -22.60
C THR A 96 -8.03 5.24 -21.56
N GLY A 97 -7.71 5.38 -20.27
CA GLY A 97 -8.31 4.61 -19.17
C GLY A 97 -7.76 3.18 -19.05
N GLU A 98 -6.72 2.85 -19.82
CA GLU A 98 -6.17 1.49 -19.88
C GLU A 98 -5.43 1.12 -18.59
N LEU A 99 -4.77 2.09 -17.93
CA LEU A 99 -4.04 1.82 -16.69
C LEU A 99 -4.98 1.60 -15.52
N GLN A 100 -6.05 2.40 -15.43
CA GLN A 100 -7.10 2.20 -14.44
C GLN A 100 -7.80 0.85 -14.64
N GLN A 101 -8.11 0.51 -15.89
CA GLN A 101 -8.71 -0.79 -16.22
C GLN A 101 -7.77 -1.95 -15.84
N GLU A 102 -6.47 -1.85 -16.13
CA GLU A 102 -5.47 -2.85 -15.75
C GLU A 102 -5.41 -3.05 -14.22
N LEU A 103 -5.44 -1.95 -13.44
CA LEU A 103 -5.50 -2.03 -11.98
C LEU A 103 -6.73 -2.84 -11.51
N LEU A 104 -7.91 -2.52 -12.03
CA LEU A 104 -9.15 -3.19 -11.63
C LEU A 104 -9.15 -4.67 -12.02
N GLU A 105 -8.66 -5.01 -13.22
CA GLU A 105 -8.53 -6.40 -13.68
C GLU A 105 -7.55 -7.18 -12.80
N ASN A 106 -6.44 -6.56 -12.40
CA ASN A 106 -5.49 -7.16 -11.47
C ASN A 106 -6.12 -7.40 -10.09
N LEU A 107 -6.86 -6.44 -9.54
CA LEU A 107 -7.56 -6.63 -8.26
C LEU A 107 -8.59 -7.77 -8.34
N GLN A 108 -9.36 -7.83 -9.41
CA GLN A 108 -10.31 -8.92 -9.65
C GLN A 108 -9.60 -10.27 -9.79
N GLN A 109 -8.52 -10.34 -10.57
CA GLN A 109 -7.74 -11.55 -10.76
C GLN A 109 -7.22 -12.11 -9.42
N PHE A 110 -6.91 -11.25 -8.45
CA PHE A 110 -6.44 -11.63 -7.12
C PHE A 110 -7.55 -11.70 -6.05
N ASN A 111 -8.82 -11.54 -6.43
CA ASN A 111 -9.99 -11.53 -5.53
C ASN A 111 -9.91 -10.45 -4.43
N LEU A 112 -9.40 -9.26 -4.77
CA LEU A 112 -9.22 -8.14 -3.84
C LEU A 112 -10.27 -7.04 -3.99
N GLU A 113 -11.18 -7.17 -4.96
CA GLU A 113 -12.26 -6.21 -5.26
C GLU A 113 -13.18 -5.91 -4.07
N SER A 114 -13.33 -6.85 -3.14
CA SER A 114 -14.10 -6.63 -1.90
C SER A 114 -13.28 -6.06 -0.74
N GLN A 115 -11.95 -6.09 -0.83
CA GLN A 115 -11.03 -5.61 0.21
C GLN A 115 -10.56 -4.18 -0.06
N VAL A 116 -10.58 -3.75 -1.33
CA VAL A 116 -10.01 -2.47 -1.76
C VAL A 116 -11.10 -1.45 -2.07
N PHE A 117 -11.09 -0.35 -1.33
CA PHE A 117 -11.79 0.87 -1.68
C PHE A 117 -10.90 1.72 -2.57
N PHE A 118 -11.17 1.66 -3.88
CA PHE A 118 -10.43 2.44 -4.86
C PHE A 118 -11.03 3.85 -5.00
N CYS A 119 -10.19 4.87 -4.89
CA CYS A 119 -10.52 6.29 -4.94
C CYS A 119 -9.76 6.95 -6.09
N ASP A 120 -10.45 7.17 -7.22
CA ASP A 120 -9.88 7.84 -8.40
C ASP A 120 -9.93 9.36 -8.26
N GLN A 121 -9.02 9.92 -7.47
CA GLN A 121 -8.97 11.34 -7.18
C GLN A 121 -7.61 11.78 -6.64
N ASP A 122 -7.42 13.09 -6.54
CA ASP A 122 -6.20 13.65 -5.95
C ASP A 122 -6.08 13.30 -4.45
N VAL A 123 -4.84 13.11 -4.00
CA VAL A 123 -4.53 12.77 -2.60
C VAL A 123 -5.04 13.85 -1.65
N GLU A 124 -4.94 15.12 -2.05
CA GLU A 124 -5.44 16.24 -1.25
C GLU A 124 -6.96 16.19 -1.11
N GLU A 125 -7.67 15.88 -2.19
CA GLU A 125 -9.13 15.75 -2.21
C GLU A 125 -9.59 14.57 -1.34
N PHE A 126 -9.00 13.40 -1.54
CA PHE A 126 -9.27 12.21 -0.72
C PHE A 126 -9.09 12.47 0.77
N LEU A 127 -8.00 13.11 1.19
CA LEU A 127 -7.75 13.35 2.61
C LEU A 127 -8.63 14.45 3.21
N LEU A 128 -9.17 15.35 2.39
CA LEU A 128 -10.18 16.31 2.82
C LEU A 128 -11.53 15.61 3.00
N GLU A 129 -11.96 14.81 2.03
CA GLU A 129 -13.20 14.04 2.13
C GLU A 129 -13.17 13.04 3.28
N LEU A 130 -12.06 12.34 3.48
CA LEU A 130 -11.88 11.41 4.59
C LEU A 130 -12.03 12.10 5.96
N ARG A 131 -11.77 13.40 6.04
CA ARG A 131 -11.98 14.20 7.27
C ARG A 131 -13.46 14.44 7.55
N ASP A 132 -14.24 14.62 6.49
CA ASP A 132 -15.68 14.91 6.57
C ASP A 132 -16.49 13.63 6.82
N VAL A 133 -15.93 12.47 6.44
CA VAL A 133 -16.46 11.16 6.82
C VAL A 133 -16.01 10.85 8.25
N GLU A 134 -16.95 10.86 9.20
CA GLU A 134 -16.71 10.30 10.54
C GLU A 134 -16.50 8.77 10.41
N THR A 135 -15.27 8.37 10.14
CA THR A 135 -14.83 6.97 10.13
C THR A 135 -14.26 6.58 11.48
N GLU A 136 -14.64 5.41 11.98
CA GLU A 136 -14.04 4.81 13.19
C GLU A 136 -12.70 4.12 12.88
N ASN A 137 -12.42 3.84 11.60
CA ASN A 137 -11.23 3.11 11.18
C ASN A 137 -10.01 4.02 11.14
N ASN A 138 -8.93 3.62 11.83
CA ASN A 138 -7.65 4.29 11.77
C ASN A 138 -6.75 3.67 10.70
N ILE A 139 -5.77 4.41 10.19
CA ILE A 139 -4.81 3.90 9.21
C ILE A 139 -3.63 3.30 9.98
N GLY A 140 -3.51 1.96 9.97
CA GLY A 140 -2.44 1.22 10.64
C GLY A 140 -1.17 1.12 9.81
N VAL A 141 -1.31 1.11 8.48
CA VAL A 141 -0.18 1.13 7.54
C VAL A 141 -0.48 2.12 6.43
N TYR A 142 0.43 3.04 6.18
CA TYR A 142 0.34 4.06 5.14
C TYR A 142 1.54 3.97 4.20
N LEU A 143 1.29 3.69 2.91
CA LEU A 143 2.28 3.77 1.86
C LEU A 143 2.07 5.05 1.04
N TYR A 144 3.09 5.91 1.03
CA TYR A 144 3.17 7.00 0.07
C TYR A 144 4.05 6.58 -1.12
N ASN A 145 3.41 6.33 -2.27
CA ASN A 145 4.03 5.98 -3.55
C ASN A 145 3.60 6.96 -4.66
N GLY A 146 3.24 8.18 -4.28
CA GLY A 146 2.84 9.27 -5.19
C GLY A 146 4.03 10.04 -5.75
N SER A 147 3.83 11.34 -6.03
CA SER A 147 4.89 12.21 -6.55
C SER A 147 6.06 12.33 -5.56
N PRO A 148 7.32 12.11 -5.99
CA PRO A 148 8.47 12.07 -5.09
C PRO A 148 8.97 13.47 -4.68
N ASP A 149 8.40 14.54 -5.22
CA ASP A 149 8.83 15.89 -4.86
C ASP A 149 8.53 16.21 -3.39
N TYR A 150 9.43 16.98 -2.78
CA TYR A 150 9.38 17.32 -1.36
C TYR A 150 8.02 17.90 -0.92
N ARG A 151 7.41 18.75 -1.77
CA ARG A 151 6.14 19.40 -1.43
C ARG A 151 5.04 18.36 -1.35
N SER A 152 4.93 17.49 -2.35
CA SER A 152 3.90 16.45 -2.40
C SER A 152 4.02 15.45 -1.26
N VAL A 153 5.24 14.99 -0.96
CA VAL A 153 5.49 14.09 0.19
C VAL A 153 5.11 14.77 1.51
N LEU A 154 5.56 16.01 1.72
CA LEU A 154 5.27 16.75 2.95
C LEU A 154 3.76 16.97 3.13
N LEU A 155 3.05 17.35 2.06
CA LEU A 155 1.60 17.54 2.11
C LEU A 155 0.87 16.24 2.41
N GLY A 156 1.24 15.14 1.75
CA GLY A 156 0.68 13.82 2.03
C GLY A 156 0.82 13.43 3.51
N LEU A 157 2.03 13.59 4.07
CA LEU A 157 2.29 13.31 5.49
C LEU A 157 1.55 14.23 6.46
N MET A 158 1.40 15.52 6.12
CA MET A 158 0.67 16.47 6.97
C MET A 158 -0.83 16.19 6.97
N LEU A 159 -1.39 15.84 5.82
CA LEU A 159 -2.81 15.61 5.64
C LEU A 159 -3.26 14.24 6.18
N ILE A 160 -2.42 13.20 6.06
CA ILE A 160 -2.74 11.85 6.56
C ILE A 160 -2.68 11.77 8.08
N LYS A 161 -1.84 12.59 8.73
CA LYS A 161 -1.53 12.51 10.17
C LYS A 161 -2.75 12.35 11.09
N PRO A 162 -3.88 13.05 10.90
CA PRO A 162 -5.05 12.91 11.78
C PRO A 162 -5.71 11.53 11.73
N PHE A 163 -5.49 10.76 10.66
CA PHE A 163 -6.11 9.46 10.42
C PHE A 163 -5.21 8.28 10.81
N LEU A 164 -3.93 8.55 11.08
CA LEU A 164 -2.98 7.50 11.45
C LEU A 164 -3.32 6.95 12.83
N ALA A 165 -3.33 5.61 12.93
CA ALA A 165 -3.32 4.94 14.22
C ALA A 165 -2.09 5.36 15.03
N LYS A 166 -2.19 5.25 16.36
CA LYS A 166 -1.13 5.68 17.29
C LYS A 166 0.24 5.06 16.96
N GLU A 167 0.24 3.80 16.53
CA GLU A 167 1.44 3.01 16.24
C GLU A 167 1.56 2.68 14.74
N ALA A 168 0.94 3.53 13.89
CA ALA A 168 0.91 3.31 12.45
C ALA A 168 2.32 3.24 11.84
N LEU A 169 2.49 2.33 10.88
CA LEU A 169 3.68 2.28 10.04
C LEU A 169 3.50 3.21 8.84
N VAL A 170 4.40 4.19 8.70
CA VAL A 170 4.47 5.06 7.53
C VAL A 170 5.64 4.63 6.66
N VAL A 171 5.35 4.26 5.41
CA VAL A 171 6.33 3.87 4.40
C VAL A 171 6.31 4.93 3.29
N ILE A 172 7.47 5.47 2.93
CA ILE A 172 7.62 6.41 1.84
C ILE A 172 8.46 5.72 0.78
N ASN A 173 7.88 5.49 -0.40
CA ASN A 173 8.64 5.03 -1.54
C ASN A 173 9.19 6.25 -2.28
N ASN A 174 10.50 6.28 -2.49
CA ASN A 174 11.19 7.32 -3.24
C ASN A 174 12.01 6.64 -4.35
N ALA A 175 11.29 6.03 -5.29
CA ALA A 175 11.84 5.29 -6.42
C ALA A 175 12.77 6.15 -7.29
#